data_AF-A0A0A1X9L8-F1
#
_entry.id   AF-A0A0A1X9L8-F1
#
_cell.length_a   1.000
_cell.length_b   1.000
_cell.length_c   1.000
_cell.angle_alpha   90.00
_cell.angle_beta   90.00
_cell.angle_gamma   90.00
#
_symmetry.space_group_name_H-M   'P 1'
#
loop_
_entity.id
_entity.type
_entity.pdbx_description
1 polymer ?
#
loop_
_entity_poly.entity_id
_entity_poly.type
_entity_poly.pdbx_seq_one_letter_code
_entity_poly.pdbx_strand_id
1 'polypeptide(L)'
;MSSTPAEEIELLERVLLRLGCADSDEKLEAIVGRFLTPVILKISSPHDAVRTKVVEVLTHIKRRVTSRPLVQIPVEALLDQYSNAGNSPFLLNFAIIFITMGFPRLSIEQQSALVPKVLVCEEKLENYRDKLVSVWL
;
A
#
# COMPACT_ATOMS: atom_id res chain seq x y z
N MET A 1 25.18 -5.70 3.64
CA MET A 1 25.24 -6.24 2.27
C MET A 1 23.88 -5.95 1.65
N SER A 2 23.82 -5.17 0.57
CA SER A 2 22.57 -4.95 -0.16
C SER A 2 22.11 -6.26 -0.78
N SER A 3 20.86 -6.65 -0.57
CA SER A 3 20.24 -7.83 -1.20
C SER A 3 20.36 -7.75 -2.72
N THR A 4 20.63 -8.89 -3.36
CA THR A 4 20.71 -8.97 -4.82
C THR A 4 19.32 -8.79 -5.46
N PRO A 5 19.23 -8.34 -6.72
CA PRO A 5 17.94 -8.21 -7.42
C PRO A 5 17.16 -9.54 -7.44
N ALA A 6 17.87 -10.67 -7.56
CA ALA A 6 17.25 -11.99 -7.59
C ALA A 6 16.60 -12.35 -6.25
N GLU A 7 17.29 -12.12 -5.13
CA GLU A 7 16.73 -12.35 -3.79
C GLU A 7 15.50 -11.45 -3.53
N GLU A 8 15.55 -10.20 -3.98
CA GLU A 8 14.42 -9.26 -3.85
C GLU A 8 13.19 -9.72 -4.66
N ILE A 9 13.41 -10.17 -5.89
CA ILE A 9 12.35 -10.72 -6.74
C ILE A 9 11.78 -11.99 -6.11
N GLU A 10 12.63 -12.90 -5.62
CA GLU A 10 12.18 -14.14 -4.98
C GLU A 10 11.29 -13.85 -3.76
N LEU A 11 11.66 -12.86 -2.93
CA LEU A 11 10.81 -12.44 -1.81
C LEU A 11 9.45 -11.93 -2.26
N LEU A 12 9.39 -11.13 -3.34
CA LEU A 12 8.14 -10.63 -3.92
C LEU A 12 7.30 -11.77 -4.52
N GLU A 13 7.92 -12.76 -5.17
CA GLU A 13 7.25 -13.95 -5.67
C GLU A 13 6.65 -14.79 -4.54
N ARG A 14 7.36 -14.93 -3.42
CA ARG A 14 6.79 -15.57 -2.21
C ARG A 14 5.60 -14.79 -1.64
N VAL A 15 5.55 -13.46 -1.78
CA VAL A 15 4.37 -12.67 -1.41
C VAL A 15 3.22 -12.93 -2.38
N LEU A 16 3.47 -12.94 -3.69
CA LEU A 16 2.47 -13.27 -4.71
C LEU A 16 1.88 -14.68 -4.52
N LEU A 17 2.72 -15.67 -4.23
CA LEU A 17 2.25 -17.03 -3.96
C LEU A 17 1.31 -17.06 -2.75
N ARG A 18 1.68 -16.40 -1.64
CA ARG A 18 0.81 -16.30 -0.46
C ARG A 18 -0.51 -15.59 -0.78
N LEU A 19 -0.45 -14.50 -1.54
CA LEU A 19 -1.65 -13.80 -2.03
C LEU A 19 -2.51 -14.72 -2.90
N GLY A 20 -1.92 -15.57 -3.74
CA GLY A 20 -2.65 -16.54 -4.56
C GLY A 20 -3.33 -17.63 -3.73
N CYS A 21 -2.67 -18.12 -2.68
CA CYS A 21 -3.19 -19.15 -1.79
C CYS A 21 -4.18 -18.64 -0.72
N ALA A 22 -4.36 -17.32 -0.57
CA ALA A 22 -5.34 -16.77 0.34
C ALA A 22 -6.76 -17.06 -0.18
N ASP A 23 -7.48 -17.96 0.49
CA ASP A 23 -8.86 -18.35 0.17
C ASP A 23 -9.88 -17.54 0.98
N SER A 24 -9.58 -17.19 2.23
CA SER A 24 -10.43 -16.41 3.14
C SER A 24 -10.06 -14.92 3.23
N ASP A 25 -11.00 -14.12 3.75
CA ASP A 25 -10.80 -12.68 3.96
C ASP A 25 -9.75 -12.44 5.06
N GLU A 26 -9.76 -13.23 6.12
CA GLU A 26 -8.82 -13.14 7.24
C GLU A 26 -7.38 -13.41 6.79
N LYS A 27 -7.18 -14.43 5.93
CA LYS A 27 -5.86 -14.72 5.36
C LYS A 27 -5.39 -13.59 4.46
N LEU A 28 -6.28 -13.05 3.62
CA LEU A 28 -5.93 -11.93 2.75
C LEU A 28 -5.57 -10.70 3.59
N GLU A 29 -6.37 -10.36 4.60
CA GLU A 29 -6.13 -9.24 5.51
C GLU A 29 -4.78 -9.38 6.23
N ALA A 30 -4.47 -10.56 6.76
CA ALA A 30 -3.19 -10.82 7.42
C ALA A 30 -1.99 -10.62 6.47
N ILE A 31 -2.12 -11.04 5.20
CA ILE A 31 -1.08 -10.85 4.18
C ILE A 31 -0.96 -9.37 3.81
N VAL A 32 -2.08 -8.68 3.58
CA VAL A 32 -2.10 -7.26 3.23
C VAL A 32 -1.51 -6.42 4.37
N GLY A 33 -1.95 -6.64 5.61
CA GLY A 33 -1.44 -5.97 6.80
C GLY A 33 0.07 -6.15 7.00
N ARG A 34 0.58 -7.35 6.68
CA ARG A 34 2.01 -7.67 6.86
C ARG A 34 2.91 -7.15 5.72
N PHE A 35 2.44 -7.22 4.47
CA PHE A 35 3.31 -7.06 3.31
C PHE A 35 3.07 -5.79 2.49
N LEU A 36 1.92 -5.14 2.60
CA LEU A 36 1.61 -3.98 1.75
C LEU A 36 2.63 -2.85 1.93
N THR A 37 2.82 -2.39 3.17
CA THR A 37 3.78 -1.33 3.55
C THR A 37 5.20 -1.63 3.05
N PRO A 38 5.85 -2.77 3.39
CA PRO A 38 7.21 -3.05 2.92
C PRO A 38 7.29 -3.24 1.40
N VAL A 39 6.25 -3.75 0.73
CA VAL A 39 6.23 -3.85 -0.74
C VAL A 39 6.21 -2.46 -1.38
N ILE A 40 5.43 -1.51 -0.86
CA ILE A 40 5.42 -0.13 -1.38
C ILE A 40 6.80 0.52 -1.21
N LEU A 41 7.47 0.34 -0.06
CA LEU A 41 8.83 0.85 0.15
C LEU A 41 9.81 0.34 -0.93
N LYS A 42 9.60 -0.90 -1.39
CA LYS A 42 10.47 -1.54 -2.37
C LYS A 42 10.38 -0.95 -3.77
N ILE A 43 9.40 -0.08 -4.05
CA ILE A 43 9.33 0.65 -5.32
C ILE A 43 10.55 1.56 -5.54
N SER A 44 11.27 1.92 -4.48
CA SER A 44 12.51 2.70 -4.53
C SER A 44 13.76 1.86 -4.87
N SER A 45 13.61 0.57 -5.19
CA SER A 45 14.75 -0.29 -5.57
C SER A 45 15.45 0.27 -6.84
N PRO A 46 16.80 0.28 -6.88
CA PRO A 46 17.54 0.73 -8.07
C PRO A 46 17.38 -0.23 -9.25
N HIS A 47 16.82 -1.42 -9.04
CA HIS A 47 16.68 -2.45 -10.06
C HIS A 47 15.29 -2.44 -10.71
N ASP A 48 15.26 -2.19 -12.01
CA ASP A 48 14.01 -2.07 -12.79
C ASP A 48 13.14 -3.33 -12.72
N ALA A 49 13.77 -4.51 -12.78
CA ALA A 49 13.07 -5.79 -12.64
C ALA A 49 12.35 -5.92 -11.29
N VAL A 50 12.97 -5.44 -10.21
CA VAL A 50 12.36 -5.43 -8.87
C VAL A 50 11.17 -4.47 -8.85
N ARG A 51 11.32 -3.24 -9.38
CA ARG A 51 10.22 -2.26 -9.42
C ARG A 51 9.01 -2.79 -10.21
N THR A 52 9.25 -3.44 -11.36
CA THR A 52 8.18 -4.09 -12.14
C THR A 52 7.45 -5.14 -11.32
N LYS A 53 8.18 -5.99 -10.60
CA LYS A 53 7.59 -7.02 -9.74
C LYS A 53 6.82 -6.43 -8.55
N VAL A 54 7.28 -5.31 -7.99
CA VAL A 54 6.53 -4.56 -6.96
C VAL A 54 5.18 -4.09 -7.50
N VAL A 55 5.15 -3.49 -8.69
CA VAL A 55 3.90 -3.03 -9.33
C VAL A 55 2.94 -4.19 -9.56
N GLU A 56 3.44 -5.36 -9.97
CA GLU A 56 2.65 -6.58 -10.10
C GLU A 56 2.01 -6.98 -8.76
N VAL A 57 2.79 -7.06 -7.68
CA VAL A 57 2.29 -7.39 -6.33
C VAL A 57 1.21 -6.40 -5.87
N LEU A 58 1.48 -5.08 -6.01
CA LEU A 58 0.52 -4.04 -5.62
C LEU A 58 -0.76 -4.12 -6.45
N THR A 59 -0.66 -4.43 -7.75
CA THR A 59 -1.83 -4.64 -8.63
C THR A 59 -2.67 -5.82 -8.16
N HIS A 60 -2.03 -6.94 -7.78
CA HIS A 60 -2.71 -8.10 -7.23
C HIS A 60 -3.41 -7.80 -5.91
N ILE A 61 -2.75 -7.09 -4.99
CA ILE A 61 -3.35 -6.66 -3.72
C ILE A 61 -4.56 -5.76 -3.99
N LYS A 62 -4.40 -4.72 -4.82
CA LYS A 62 -5.48 -3.79 -5.17
C LYS A 62 -6.70 -4.54 -5.68
N ARG A 63 -6.53 -5.42 -6.69
CA ARG A 63 -7.64 -6.20 -7.27
C ARG A 63 -8.36 -7.03 -6.21
N ARG A 64 -7.63 -7.76 -5.37
CA ARG A 64 -8.23 -8.63 -4.36
C ARG A 64 -8.98 -7.85 -3.27
N VAL A 65 -8.39 -6.77 -2.78
CA VAL A 65 -9.01 -5.90 -1.76
C VAL A 65 -10.22 -5.16 -2.32
N THR A 66 -10.20 -4.73 -3.59
CA THR A 66 -11.38 -4.16 -4.26
C THR A 66 -12.55 -5.15 -4.30
N SER A 67 -12.30 -6.44 -4.55
CA SER A 67 -13.35 -7.47 -4.59
C SER A 67 -13.88 -7.91 -3.21
N ARG A 68 -13.22 -7.52 -2.12
CA ARG A 68 -13.51 -7.96 -0.74
C ARG A 68 -13.61 -6.73 0.17
N PRO A 69 -14.79 -6.10 0.27
CA PRO A 69 -14.95 -4.80 0.92
C PRO A 69 -14.70 -4.83 2.44
N LEU A 70 -14.84 -6.00 3.08
CA LEU A 70 -14.64 -6.17 4.52
C LEU A 70 -13.16 -6.26 4.94
N VAL A 71 -12.28 -6.65 4.01
CA VAL A 71 -10.85 -6.79 4.27
C VAL A 71 -10.24 -5.43 4.58
N GLN A 72 -9.60 -5.32 5.73
CA GLN A 72 -8.95 -4.10 6.19
C GLN A 72 -7.59 -3.88 5.51
N ILE A 73 -7.20 -2.61 5.46
CA ILE A 73 -5.91 -2.15 4.94
C ILE A 73 -5.18 -1.50 6.12
N PRO A 74 -3.85 -1.66 6.26
CA PRO A 74 -3.08 -1.06 7.36
C PRO A 74 -2.90 0.47 7.20
N VAL A 75 -4.00 1.22 7.30
CA VAL A 75 -4.05 2.67 7.01
C VAL A 75 -3.08 3.46 7.88
N GLU A 76 -3.02 3.17 9.18
CA GLU A 76 -2.13 3.87 10.10
C GLU A 76 -0.66 3.73 9.68
N ALA A 77 -0.22 2.49 9.41
CA ALA A 77 1.15 2.22 8.98
C ALA A 77 1.45 2.87 7.62
N LEU A 78 0.46 2.95 6.73
CA LEU A 78 0.61 3.65 5.45
C LEU A 78 0.73 5.16 5.64
N LEU A 79 -0.02 5.78 6.56
CA LEU A 79 0.10 7.21 6.89
C LEU A 79 1.47 7.51 7.51
N ASP A 80 1.96 6.64 8.39
CA ASP A 80 3.32 6.75 8.95
C ASP A 80 4.37 6.62 7.84
N GLN A 81 4.20 5.71 6.90
CA GLN A 81 5.10 5.61 5.75
C GLN A 81 5.02 6.85 4.84
N TYR A 82 3.81 7.38 4.61
CA TYR A 82 3.56 8.51 3.72
C TYR A 82 4.18 9.82 4.25
N SER A 83 4.03 10.06 5.56
CA SER A 83 4.67 11.20 6.23
C SER A 83 6.20 11.13 6.13
N ASN A 84 6.78 9.94 6.28
CA ASN A 84 8.23 9.70 6.22
C ASN A 84 8.81 9.53 4.80
N ALA A 85 7.99 9.48 3.75
CA ALA A 85 8.40 9.15 2.38
C ALA A 85 9.35 10.18 1.70
N GLY A 86 9.68 11.29 2.37
CA GLY A 86 10.37 12.42 1.74
C GLY A 86 9.64 12.90 0.49
N ASN A 87 10.38 13.12 -0.60
CA ASN A 87 9.88 13.55 -1.91
C ASN A 87 9.85 12.42 -2.95
N SER A 88 9.82 11.13 -2.56
CA SER A 88 9.77 10.01 -3.51
C SER A 88 8.39 9.94 -4.20
N PRO A 89 8.24 10.34 -5.47
CA PRO A 89 6.92 10.44 -6.09
C PRO A 89 6.29 9.06 -6.25
N PHE A 90 7.09 8.02 -6.55
CA PHE A 90 6.58 6.66 -6.72
C PHE A 90 5.98 6.11 -5.42
N LEU A 91 6.69 6.26 -4.30
CA LEU A 91 6.20 5.81 -3.00
C LEU A 91 4.88 6.53 -2.65
N LEU A 92 4.85 7.86 -2.78
CA LEU A 92 3.66 8.66 -2.50
C LEU A 92 2.47 8.24 -3.39
N ASN A 93 2.67 8.10 -4.72
CA ASN A 93 1.63 7.67 -5.67
C ASN A 93 1.04 6.30 -5.31
N PHE A 94 1.84 5.34 -4.86
CA PHE A 94 1.31 4.03 -4.48
C PHE A 94 0.66 4.03 -3.09
N ALA A 95 1.29 4.66 -2.10
CA ALA A 95 0.76 4.71 -0.75
C ALA A 95 -0.61 5.40 -0.69
N ILE A 96 -0.80 6.51 -1.42
CA ILE A 96 -2.07 7.25 -1.39
C ILE A 96 -3.24 6.43 -1.93
N ILE A 97 -3.02 5.56 -2.92
CA ILE A 97 -4.06 4.67 -3.45
C ILE A 97 -4.60 3.75 -2.34
N PHE A 98 -3.71 3.14 -1.55
CA PHE A 98 -4.13 2.24 -0.49
C PHE A 98 -4.66 2.94 0.75
N ILE A 99 -4.14 4.14 1.08
CA ILE A 99 -4.71 4.98 2.14
C ILE A 99 -6.16 5.32 1.81
N THR A 100 -6.42 5.77 0.59
CA THR A 100 -7.79 6.18 0.18
C THR A 100 -8.75 5.02 0.00
N MET A 101 -8.26 3.83 -0.39
CA MET A 101 -9.07 2.60 -0.36
C MET A 101 -9.37 2.09 1.05
N GLY A 102 -8.46 2.35 2.00
CA GLY A 102 -8.50 1.79 3.35
C GLY A 102 -9.22 2.66 4.36
N PHE A 103 -9.04 3.99 4.27
CA PHE A 103 -9.60 4.93 5.25
C PHE A 103 -11.13 4.81 5.40
N PRO A 104 -11.93 4.70 4.32
CA PRO A 104 -13.38 4.51 4.44
C PRO A 104 -13.81 3.17 5.03
N ARG A 105 -12.92 2.18 5.14
CA ARG A 105 -13.21 0.85 5.70
C ARG A 105 -13.10 0.79 7.22
N LEU A 106 -12.50 1.82 7.82
CA LEU A 106 -12.31 1.95 9.26
C LEU A 106 -13.61 2.40 9.93
N SER A 107 -13.77 2.05 11.22
CA SER A 107 -14.84 2.62 12.05
C SER A 107 -14.65 4.13 12.24
N ILE A 108 -15.71 4.82 12.65
CA ILE A 108 -15.66 6.28 12.91
C ILE A 108 -14.63 6.61 13.99
N GLU A 109 -14.52 5.78 15.02
CA GLU A 109 -13.55 5.92 16.11
C GLU A 109 -12.12 5.79 15.60
N GLN A 110 -11.87 4.80 14.74
CA GLN A 110 -10.55 4.59 14.12
C GLN A 110 -10.20 5.74 13.17
N GLN A 111 -11.13 6.21 12.34
CA GLN A 111 -10.92 7.36 11.47
C GLN A 111 -10.58 8.61 12.28
N SER A 112 -11.32 8.86 13.36
CA SER A 112 -11.11 10.00 14.27
C SER A 112 -9.72 9.94 14.93
N ALA A 113 -9.28 8.75 15.34
CA ALA A 113 -7.95 8.56 15.91
C ALA A 113 -6.81 8.85 14.92
N LEU A 114 -7.05 8.70 13.61
CA LEU A 114 -6.05 8.93 12.56
C LEU A 114 -6.03 10.36 12.01
N VAL A 115 -7.00 11.21 12.37
CA VAL A 115 -7.06 12.61 11.92
C VAL A 115 -5.72 13.35 12.13
N PRO A 116 -5.05 13.28 13.28
CA PRO A 116 -3.77 13.96 13.48
C PRO A 116 -2.70 13.52 12.46
N LYS A 117 -2.67 12.23 12.09
CA LYS A 117 -1.71 11.70 11.11
C LYS A 117 -2.04 12.15 9.68
N VAL A 118 -3.33 12.26 9.35
CA VAL A 118 -3.79 12.80 8.06
C VAL A 118 -3.38 14.26 7.91
N LEU A 119 -3.55 15.08 8.96
CA LEU A 119 -3.16 16.50 8.94
C LEU A 119 -1.65 16.68 8.75
N VAL A 120 -0.82 15.84 9.38
CA VAL A 120 0.63 15.85 9.13
C VAL A 120 0.97 15.56 7.67
N CYS A 121 0.12 14.83 6.96
CA CYS A 121 0.31 14.51 5.55
C CYS A 121 -0.32 15.53 4.59
N GLU A 122 -0.99 16.58 5.08
CA GLU A 122 -1.89 17.45 4.30
C GLU A 122 -1.23 18.05 3.04
N GLU A 123 -0.07 18.68 3.18
CA GLU A 123 0.67 19.27 2.03
C GLU A 123 0.97 18.23 0.94
N LYS A 124 1.32 17.01 1.35
CA LYS A 124 1.58 15.90 0.42
C LYS A 124 0.29 15.32 -0.14
N LEU A 125 -0.86 15.49 0.50
CA LEU A 125 -2.15 15.00 0.03
C LEU A 125 -2.81 15.99 -0.95
N GLU A 126 -2.61 17.29 -0.77
CA GLU A 126 -3.13 18.32 -1.68
C GLU A 126 -2.62 18.13 -3.11
N ASN A 127 -1.34 17.81 -3.27
CA ASN A 127 -0.73 17.48 -4.56
C ASN A 127 -1.36 16.26 -5.28
N TYR A 128 -2.20 15.50 -4.58
CA TYR A 128 -2.87 14.31 -5.07
C TYR A 128 -4.40 14.43 -5.00
N ARG A 129 -4.97 15.53 -4.47
CA ARG A 129 -6.43 15.76 -4.40
C ARG A 129 -7.10 15.60 -5.77
N ASP A 130 -6.51 16.17 -6.82
CA ASP A 130 -7.06 16.07 -8.19
C ASP A 130 -7.04 14.63 -8.74
N LYS A 131 -6.03 13.85 -8.35
CA LYS A 131 -5.93 12.41 -8.69
C LYS A 131 -6.91 11.56 -7.88
N LEU A 132 -7.27 12.00 -6.69
CA LEU A 132 -8.27 11.32 -5.87
C LEU A 132 -9.66 11.52 -6.44
N VAL A 133 -10.05 12.74 -6.81
CA VAL A 133 -11.37 13.02 -7.38
C VAL A 133 -11.66 12.20 -8.66
N SER A 134 -10.63 11.96 -9.49
CA SER A 134 -10.77 11.17 -10.73
C SER A 134 -10.86 9.65 -10.54
N VAL A 135 -10.58 9.12 -9.35
CA VAL A 135 -10.74 7.68 -9.04
C VAL A 135 -12.14 7.37 -8.48
N TRP A 136 -12.91 8.40 -8.12
CA TRP A 136 -14.27 8.30 -7.58
C TRP A 136 -15.37 8.75 -8.57
N LEU A 137 -15.01 9.09 -9.82
CA LEU A 137 -15.90 9.31 -10.96
C LEU A 137 -15.66 8.24 -12.03
#